data_AF-A0A7X8DTA7-F1
#
_entry.id   AF-A0A7X8DTA7-F1
#
_cell.length_a   1.000
_cell.length_b   1.000
_cell.length_c   1.000
_cell.angle_alpha   90.00
_cell.angle_beta   90.00
_cell.angle_gamma   90.00
#
_symmetry.space_group_name_H-M   'P 1'
#
loop_
_entity.id
_entity.type
_entity.pdbx_description
1 polymer ?
#
loop_
_entity_poly.entity_id
_entity_poly.type
_entity_poly.pdbx_seq_one_letter_code
_entity_poly.pdbx_strand_id
1 'polypeptide(L)'
;MKQNFTLGISYTCGEEKKDLIKIEELVFEDSKLGTIRFFRYDDCDELISEGLNIKFGKFNPSIEISIYKEEYNYLYLEALRYIYENQDEILDNYYKEAVEVCNDWGVYDEDGNSITITYEYASEDFKISEISLYSYKNKEVMAMLWGYPSSDLLGGHGLDVSINCTTKEI
;
A
#
# COMPACT_ATOMS: atom_id res chain seq x y z
N MET A 1 -15.46 -19.92 -0.77
CA MET A 1 -14.68 -19.54 0.43
C MET A 1 -14.92 -18.03 0.57
N LYS A 2 -15.44 -17.54 1.70
CA LYS A 2 -15.72 -16.10 1.87
C LYS A 2 -14.51 -15.48 2.57
N GLN A 3 -13.77 -14.61 1.89
CA GLN A 3 -12.72 -13.79 2.47
C GLN A 3 -13.38 -12.56 3.12
N ASN A 4 -12.88 -12.16 4.29
CA ASN A 4 -13.39 -11.02 5.06
C ASN A 4 -12.36 -9.89 5.00
N PHE A 5 -12.69 -8.80 4.31
CA PHE A 5 -11.88 -7.57 4.31
C PHE A 5 -12.20 -6.74 5.55
N THR A 6 -11.20 -6.11 6.16
CA THR A 6 -11.38 -5.21 7.31
C THR A 6 -10.95 -3.79 6.95
N LEU A 7 -11.93 -2.90 6.79
CA LEU A 7 -11.73 -1.46 6.64
C LEU A 7 -11.34 -0.84 7.99
N GLY A 8 -10.20 -0.14 8.06
CA GLY A 8 -9.71 0.52 9.26
C GLY A 8 -9.72 2.04 9.15
N ILE A 9 -10.22 2.74 10.18
CA ILE A 9 -10.03 4.19 10.37
C ILE A 9 -8.92 4.37 11.41
N SER A 10 -7.86 5.12 11.09
CA SER A 10 -6.72 5.33 12.00
C SER A 10 -6.90 6.60 12.86
N TYR A 11 -6.45 6.52 14.12
CA TYR A 11 -6.32 7.66 15.04
C TYR A 11 -4.89 7.70 15.58
N THR A 12 -4.32 8.91 15.72
CA THR A 12 -3.02 9.15 16.35
C THR A 12 -3.16 9.22 17.87
N CYS A 13 -2.35 8.46 18.60
CA CYS A 13 -2.21 8.58 20.06
C CYS A 13 -0.74 8.82 20.42
N GLY A 14 -0.52 9.82 21.27
CA GLY A 14 0.77 10.42 21.54
C GLY A 14 1.67 9.73 22.58
N GLU A 15 2.95 10.04 22.39
CA GLU A 15 4.08 10.19 23.32
C GLU A 15 4.54 9.05 24.25
N GLU A 16 5.77 8.59 24.03
CA GLU A 16 6.84 8.48 25.05
C GLU A 16 8.22 8.66 24.37
N LYS A 17 8.95 9.74 24.71
CA LYS A 17 10.31 10.02 24.22
C LYS A 17 11.34 9.15 24.95
N LYS A 18 11.73 8.03 24.34
CA LYS A 18 13.11 7.52 24.44
C LYS A 18 13.89 8.09 23.27
N ASP A 19 15.16 8.44 23.48
CA ASP A 19 16.09 8.81 22.40
C ASP A 19 16.21 7.62 21.43
N LEU A 20 15.27 7.55 20.48
CA LEU A 20 15.27 6.64 19.36
C LEU A 20 16.36 7.14 18.42
N ILE A 21 17.38 6.31 18.20
CA ILE A 21 18.28 6.48 17.07
C ILE A 21 17.37 6.49 15.82
N LYS A 22 17.21 7.67 15.22
CA LYS A 22 16.47 7.79 13.96
C LYS A 22 17.39 7.30 12.85
N ILE A 23 16.97 6.24 12.17
CA ILE A 23 17.67 5.74 11.00
C ILE A 23 17.34 6.66 9.84
N GLU A 24 18.39 7.23 9.23
CA GLU A 24 18.28 8.14 8.07
C GLU A 24 18.28 7.37 6.74
N GLU A 25 19.00 6.26 6.66
CA GLU A 25 19.07 5.39 5.49
C GLU A 25 18.99 3.93 5.91
N LEU A 26 18.13 3.17 5.22
CA LEU A 26 18.02 1.72 5.33
C LEU A 26 18.24 1.08 3.97
N VAL A 27 19.09 0.05 3.92
CA VAL A 27 19.38 -0.69 2.69
C VAL A 27 19.00 -2.15 2.87
N PHE A 28 18.16 -2.67 1.98
CA PHE A 28 17.95 -4.10 1.82
C PHE A 28 18.68 -4.60 0.58
N GLU A 29 19.37 -5.73 0.72
CA GLU A 29 19.90 -6.49 -0.40
C GLU A 29 19.16 -7.81 -0.51
N ASP A 30 18.54 -8.03 -1.65
CA ASP A 30 17.75 -9.22 -1.94
C ASP A 30 18.05 -9.77 -3.33
N SER A 31 18.07 -11.09 -3.47
CA SER A 31 18.37 -11.72 -4.76
C SER A 31 17.27 -11.56 -5.81
N LYS A 32 16.01 -11.34 -5.39
CA LYS A 32 14.86 -11.12 -6.28
C LYS A 32 14.58 -9.64 -6.48
N LEU A 33 14.65 -8.85 -5.41
CA LEU A 33 14.31 -7.42 -5.45
C LEU A 33 15.51 -6.51 -5.77
N GLY A 34 16.73 -7.04 -5.73
CA GLY A 34 17.95 -6.26 -5.87
C GLY A 34 18.25 -5.44 -4.61
N THR A 35 18.87 -4.27 -4.81
CA THR A 35 19.14 -3.32 -3.72
C THR A 35 17.99 -2.33 -3.60
N ILE A 36 17.31 -2.33 -2.46
CA ILE A 36 16.25 -1.37 -2.12
C ILE A 36 16.83 -0.41 -1.09
N ARG A 37 16.67 0.90 -1.31
CA ARG A 37 17.11 1.94 -0.39
C ARG A 37 15.93 2.75 0.08
N PHE A 38 15.83 2.95 1.38
CA PHE A 38 14.87 3.84 2.00
C PHE A 38 15.60 5.01 2.64
N PHE A 39 15.04 6.20 2.47
CA PHE A 39 15.54 7.43 3.05
C PHE A 39 14.48 8.03 3.97
N ARG A 40 14.94 8.59 5.08
CA ARG A 40 14.13 9.49 5.89
C ARG A 40 14.31 10.89 5.34
N TYR A 41 13.19 11.57 5.08
CA TYR A 41 13.19 12.98 4.74
C TYR A 41 12.99 13.82 6.01
N ASP A 42 13.52 15.05 6.04
CA ASP A 42 13.43 15.93 7.20
C ASP A 42 11.97 16.07 7.70
N ASP A 43 11.77 15.97 9.02
CA ASP A 43 10.47 16.00 9.71
C ASP A 43 9.49 14.84 9.42
N CYS A 44 9.95 13.77 8.76
CA CYS A 44 9.17 12.56 8.47
C CYS A 44 9.56 11.41 9.41
N ASP A 45 8.57 10.64 9.90
CA ASP A 45 8.84 9.46 10.73
C ASP A 45 8.97 8.17 9.90
N GLU A 46 8.55 8.26 8.65
CA GLU A 46 8.56 7.23 7.62
C GLU A 46 9.93 7.10 6.94
N LEU A 47 10.26 5.89 6.53
CA LEU A 47 11.36 5.57 5.64
C LEU A 47 10.78 5.31 4.25
N ILE A 48 11.13 6.13 3.25
CA ILE A 48 10.50 6.10 1.92
C ILE A 48 11.51 5.63 0.88
N SER A 49 11.05 4.77 -0.02
CA SER A 49 11.76 4.32 -1.20
C SER A 49 10.97 4.69 -2.44
N GLU A 50 11.54 5.56 -3.27
CA GLU A 50 10.96 5.99 -4.54
C GLU A 50 11.56 5.22 -5.72
N GLY A 51 10.74 5.03 -6.77
CA GLY A 51 11.25 4.54 -8.06
C GLY A 51 11.78 3.12 -8.03
N LEU A 52 11.24 2.26 -7.17
CA LEU A 52 11.60 0.85 -7.15
C LEU A 52 11.18 0.16 -8.46
N ASN A 53 11.99 -0.79 -8.92
CA ASN A 53 11.66 -1.65 -10.06
C ASN A 53 10.66 -2.76 -9.68
N ILE A 54 9.79 -2.50 -8.69
CA ILE A 54 8.67 -3.35 -8.29
C ILE A 54 7.46 -2.80 -9.04
N LYS A 55 7.00 -3.49 -10.08
CA LYS A 55 5.88 -3.04 -10.92
C LYS A 55 4.57 -3.57 -10.38
N PHE A 56 3.68 -2.67 -9.95
CA PHE A 56 2.28 -2.99 -9.70
C PHE A 56 1.46 -2.60 -10.94
N GLY A 57 1.20 -3.59 -11.79
CA GLY A 57 0.54 -3.40 -13.07
C GLY A 57 1.41 -2.53 -13.99
N LYS A 58 0.92 -1.33 -14.31
CA LYS A 58 1.63 -0.38 -15.19
C LYS A 58 2.48 0.65 -14.43
N PHE A 59 2.50 0.60 -13.09
CA PHE A 59 3.08 1.67 -12.26
C PHE A 59 4.16 1.15 -11.30
N ASN A 60 5.05 2.06 -10.92
CA ASN A 60 6.07 1.84 -9.91
C ASN A 60 5.65 2.63 -8.66
N PRO A 61 5.04 2.00 -7.66
CA PRO A 61 4.63 2.70 -6.45
C PRO A 61 5.84 3.18 -5.65
N SER A 62 5.66 4.24 -4.88
CA SER A 62 6.51 4.50 -3.70
C SER A 62 6.26 3.40 -2.68
N ILE A 63 7.30 3.04 -1.92
CA ILE A 63 7.15 2.13 -0.79
C ILE A 63 7.64 2.83 0.45
N GLU A 64 6.82 2.83 1.49
CA GLU A 64 7.19 3.39 2.78
C GLU A 64 7.17 2.35 3.89
N ILE A 65 8.04 2.56 4.88
CA ILE A 65 7.99 1.84 6.16
C ILE A 65 7.65 2.88 7.23
N SER A 66 6.39 2.88 7.66
CA SER A 66 5.90 3.84 8.63
C SER A 66 6.29 3.38 10.03
N ILE A 67 6.90 4.28 10.81
CA ILE A 67 7.36 4.03 12.18
C ILE A 67 8.26 2.79 12.23
N TYR A 68 9.39 2.85 11.51
CA TYR A 68 10.36 1.76 11.43
C TYR A 68 10.79 1.24 12.82
N LYS A 69 10.87 -0.08 12.94
CA LYS A 69 11.41 -0.78 14.10
C LYS A 69 12.47 -1.79 13.69
N GLU A 70 13.69 -1.64 14.22
CA GLU A 70 14.84 -2.45 13.83
C GLU A 70 14.63 -3.94 14.05
N GLU A 71 13.95 -4.32 15.14
CA GLU A 71 13.66 -5.71 15.45
C GLU A 71 12.65 -6.38 14.48
N TYR A 72 12.04 -5.61 13.58
CA TYR A 72 11.13 -6.06 12.52
C TYR A 72 11.78 -6.03 11.12
N ASN A 73 13.07 -5.69 11.02
CA ASN A 73 13.79 -5.55 9.76
C ASN A 73 13.57 -6.73 8.79
N TYR A 74 13.73 -7.97 9.29
CA TYR A 74 13.50 -9.18 8.51
C TYR A 74 12.04 -9.32 8.03
N LEU A 75 11.08 -8.91 8.85
CA LEU A 75 9.65 -8.99 8.51
C LEU A 75 9.27 -7.99 7.41
N TYR A 76 9.87 -6.79 7.41
CA TYR A 76 9.67 -5.83 6.31
C TYR A 76 10.19 -6.41 4.98
N LEU A 77 11.37 -7.05 4.98
CA LEU A 77 11.91 -7.69 3.79
C LEU A 77 11.02 -8.86 3.30
N GLU A 78 10.55 -9.70 4.21
CA GLU A 78 9.61 -10.78 3.86
C GLU A 78 8.27 -10.24 3.32
N ALA A 79 7.77 -9.13 3.87
CA ALA A 79 6.59 -8.47 3.34
C ALA A 79 6.79 -7.97 1.91
N LEU A 80 7.93 -7.32 1.62
CA LEU A 80 8.26 -6.87 0.27
C LEU A 80 8.38 -8.04 -0.72
N ARG A 81 8.98 -9.16 -0.30
CA ARG A 81 9.06 -10.39 -1.11
C ARG A 81 7.67 -10.95 -1.40
N TYR A 82 6.82 -11.04 -0.39
CA TYR A 82 5.46 -11.54 -0.55
C TYR A 82 4.65 -10.67 -1.52
N ILE A 83 4.68 -9.36 -1.32
CA ILE A 83 4.05 -8.36 -2.20
C ILE A 83 4.56 -8.52 -3.63
N TYR A 84 5.88 -8.67 -3.82
CA TYR A 84 6.48 -8.87 -5.14
C TYR A 84 6.08 -10.18 -5.82
N GLU A 85 5.99 -11.28 -5.06
CA GLU A 85 5.66 -12.59 -5.61
C GLU A 85 4.17 -12.73 -5.96
N ASN A 86 3.29 -11.95 -5.33
CA ASN A 86 1.84 -12.06 -5.46
C ASN A 86 1.21 -10.81 -6.12
N GLN A 87 2.00 -10.00 -6.84
CA GLN A 87 1.55 -8.75 -7.46
C GLN A 87 0.27 -8.91 -8.29
N ASP A 88 0.22 -9.93 -9.14
CA ASP A 88 -0.90 -10.15 -10.05
C ASP A 88 -2.21 -10.47 -9.30
N GLU A 89 -2.14 -11.28 -8.25
CA GLU A 89 -3.31 -11.61 -7.42
C GLU A 89 -3.77 -10.41 -6.60
N ILE A 90 -2.83 -9.65 -6.03
CA ILE A 90 -3.12 -8.43 -5.28
C ILE A 90 -3.82 -7.40 -6.16
N LEU A 91 -3.35 -7.21 -7.40
CA LEU A 91 -3.95 -6.29 -8.36
C LEU A 91 -5.36 -6.73 -8.77
N ASP A 92 -5.55 -8.01 -9.10
CA ASP A 92 -6.86 -8.56 -9.46
C ASP A 92 -7.89 -8.36 -8.33
N ASN A 93 -7.49 -8.59 -7.07
CA ASN A 93 -8.33 -8.32 -5.90
C ASN A 93 -8.60 -6.83 -5.72
N TYR A 94 -7.58 -5.98 -5.85
CA TYR A 94 -7.74 -4.53 -5.78
C TYR A 94 -8.74 -4.01 -6.83
N TYR A 95 -8.65 -4.48 -8.08
CA TYR A 95 -9.57 -4.04 -9.14
C TYR A 95 -11.00 -4.53 -8.92
N LYS A 96 -11.19 -5.74 -8.39
CA LYS A 96 -12.53 -6.23 -8.00
C LYS A 96 -13.14 -5.38 -6.89
N GLU A 97 -12.36 -5.08 -5.86
CA GLU A 97 -12.80 -4.24 -4.75
C GLU A 97 -13.13 -2.82 -5.23
N ALA A 98 -12.30 -2.25 -6.12
CA ALA A 98 -12.55 -0.95 -6.72
C ALA A 98 -13.87 -0.91 -7.49
N VAL A 99 -14.18 -1.95 -8.27
CA VAL A 99 -15.46 -2.08 -8.98
C VAL A 99 -16.62 -2.13 -7.99
N GLU A 100 -16.53 -2.94 -6.93
CA GLU A 100 -17.60 -3.08 -5.93
C GLU A 100 -17.85 -1.76 -5.21
N VAL A 101 -16.81 -1.18 -4.61
CA VAL A 101 -16.90 0.05 -3.82
C VAL A 101 -17.38 1.23 -4.65
N CYS A 102 -16.82 1.45 -5.84
CA CYS A 102 -17.20 2.60 -6.66
C CYS A 102 -18.65 2.49 -7.13
N ASN A 103 -19.11 1.30 -7.53
CA ASN A 103 -20.49 1.12 -7.96
C ASN A 103 -21.47 1.29 -6.78
N ASP A 104 -21.09 0.86 -5.58
CA ASP A 104 -21.87 1.07 -4.36
C ASP A 104 -21.95 2.55 -3.95
N TRP A 105 -20.88 3.33 -4.16
CA TRP A 105 -20.88 4.77 -3.93
C TRP A 105 -21.72 5.54 -4.95
N GLY A 106 -21.95 4.96 -6.13
CA GLY A 106 -22.64 5.61 -7.24
C GLY A 106 -21.85 6.79 -7.77
N VAL A 107 -20.78 6.52 -8.51
CA VAL A 107 -19.93 7.57 -9.08
C VAL A 107 -20.63 8.30 -10.23
N TYR A 108 -20.30 9.59 -10.42
CA TYR A 108 -20.84 10.43 -11.47
C TYR A 108 -19.73 11.09 -12.30
N ASP A 109 -20.00 11.38 -13.58
CA ASP A 109 -19.12 12.22 -14.41
C ASP A 109 -19.26 13.71 -14.06
N GLU A 110 -18.48 14.56 -14.73
CA GLU A 110 -18.51 16.02 -14.58
C GLU A 110 -19.88 16.64 -14.92
N ASP A 111 -20.68 15.96 -15.74
CA ASP A 111 -22.02 16.38 -16.15
C ASP A 111 -23.13 15.86 -15.20
N GLY A 112 -22.76 15.08 -14.17
CA GLY A 112 -23.67 14.51 -13.18
C GLY A 112 -24.38 13.23 -13.64
N ASN A 113 -23.91 12.55 -14.68
CA ASN A 113 -24.42 11.25 -15.10
C ASN A 113 -23.76 10.14 -14.30
N SER A 114 -24.54 9.16 -13.85
CA SER A 114 -24.00 7.99 -13.14
C SER A 114 -23.12 7.15 -14.07
N ILE A 115 -21.94 6.80 -13.57
CA ILE A 115 -20.98 5.91 -14.21
C ILE A 115 -21.06 4.55 -13.52
N THR A 116 -21.11 3.48 -14.32
CA THR A 116 -20.85 2.12 -13.83
C THR A 116 -19.40 1.77 -14.09
N ILE A 117 -18.66 1.46 -13.04
CA ILE A 117 -17.27 1.03 -13.11
C ILE A 117 -17.23 -0.45 -13.48
N THR A 118 -16.48 -0.78 -14.53
CA THR A 118 -16.23 -2.17 -14.93
C THR A 118 -14.82 -2.60 -14.54
N TYR A 119 -14.59 -3.91 -14.52
CA TYR A 119 -13.26 -4.46 -14.24
C TYR A 119 -12.23 -4.00 -15.28
N GLU A 120 -12.60 -3.97 -16.56
CA GLU A 120 -11.71 -3.49 -17.62
C GLU A 120 -11.26 -2.06 -17.37
N TYR A 121 -12.21 -1.16 -17.04
CA TYR A 121 -11.89 0.22 -16.67
C TYR A 121 -10.97 0.29 -15.46
N ALA A 122 -11.30 -0.44 -14.38
CA ALA A 122 -10.48 -0.46 -13.17
C ALA A 122 -9.04 -0.92 -13.46
N SER A 123 -8.89 -2.02 -14.21
CA SER A 123 -7.59 -2.60 -14.57
C SER A 123 -6.74 -1.71 -15.49
N GLU A 124 -7.36 -0.82 -16.24
CA GLU A 124 -6.66 0.10 -17.14
C GLU A 124 -6.29 1.43 -16.49
N ASP A 125 -7.19 1.96 -15.66
CA ASP A 125 -7.14 3.34 -15.16
C ASP A 125 -6.63 3.45 -13.72
N PHE A 126 -6.98 2.51 -12.83
CA PHE A 126 -6.60 2.59 -11.44
C PHE A 126 -5.13 2.22 -11.24
N LYS A 127 -4.47 3.02 -10.41
CA LYS A 127 -3.03 2.93 -10.17
C LYS A 127 -2.79 2.76 -8.69
N ILE A 128 -1.98 1.78 -8.32
CA ILE A 128 -1.39 1.72 -7.00
C ILE A 128 -0.17 2.63 -7.03
N SER A 129 -0.23 3.72 -6.29
CA SER A 129 0.83 4.72 -6.25
C SER A 129 1.72 4.58 -5.03
N GLU A 130 1.20 3.99 -3.95
CA GLU A 130 1.91 3.87 -2.69
C GLU A 130 1.64 2.52 -2.02
N ILE A 131 2.66 1.98 -1.38
CA ILE A 131 2.58 0.81 -0.52
C ILE A 131 3.21 1.16 0.83
N SER A 132 2.41 1.14 1.88
CA SER A 132 2.84 1.49 3.24
C SER A 132 2.93 0.27 4.13
N LEU A 133 4.12 0.01 4.69
CA LEU A 133 4.37 -1.11 5.60
C LEU A 133 4.28 -0.67 7.07
N TYR A 134 3.37 -1.28 7.81
CA TYR A 134 3.14 -1.02 9.24
C TYR A 134 3.49 -2.24 10.08
N SER A 135 4.27 -2.05 11.16
CA SER A 135 4.54 -3.12 12.13
C SER A 135 3.68 -3.00 13.39
N TYR A 136 3.06 -4.11 13.80
CA TYR A 136 2.22 -4.21 14.99
C TYR A 136 2.95 -4.94 16.13
N LYS A 137 2.53 -4.69 17.38
CA LYS A 137 3.20 -5.21 18.59
C LYS A 137 3.27 -6.74 18.67
N ASN A 138 2.46 -7.46 17.91
CA ASN A 138 2.39 -8.92 17.82
C ASN A 138 3.30 -9.53 16.74
N LYS A 139 4.29 -8.78 16.23
CA LYS A 139 5.19 -9.24 15.14
C LYS A 139 4.50 -9.44 13.80
N GLU A 140 3.41 -8.72 13.56
CA GLU A 140 2.78 -8.67 12.26
C GLU A 140 3.24 -7.43 11.49
N VAL A 141 3.41 -7.60 10.19
CA VAL A 141 3.56 -6.52 9.22
C VAL A 141 2.35 -6.52 8.29
N MET A 142 1.66 -5.39 8.25
CA MET A 142 0.60 -5.11 7.29
C MET A 142 1.16 -4.25 6.16
N ALA A 143 0.67 -4.46 4.95
CA ALA A 143 0.87 -3.55 3.83
C ALA A 143 -0.46 -2.88 3.48
N MET A 144 -0.49 -1.55 3.44
CA MET A 144 -1.60 -0.80 2.88
C MET A 144 -1.22 -0.37 1.47
N LEU A 145 -2.06 -0.68 0.49
CA LEU A 145 -1.87 -0.31 -0.90
C LEU A 145 -2.87 0.80 -1.19
N TRP A 146 -2.35 2.02 -1.35
CA TRP A 146 -3.17 3.16 -1.71
C TRP A 146 -3.10 3.36 -3.23
N GLY A 147 -4.27 3.49 -3.83
CA GLY A 147 -4.39 3.76 -5.25
C GLY A 147 -5.55 4.65 -5.62
N TYR A 148 -5.53 5.15 -6.84
CA TYR A 148 -6.54 6.08 -7.34
C TYR A 148 -6.71 5.93 -8.86
N PRO A 149 -7.91 6.23 -9.41
CA PRO A 149 -8.09 6.33 -10.86
C PRO A 149 -7.27 7.48 -11.42
N SER A 150 -6.87 7.40 -12.69
CA SER A 150 -6.13 8.48 -13.34
C SER A 150 -6.97 9.74 -13.59
N SER A 151 -8.29 9.56 -13.59
CA SER A 151 -9.29 10.62 -13.69
C SER A 151 -9.75 11.11 -12.32
N ASP A 152 -10.27 12.34 -12.23
CA ASP A 152 -10.85 12.93 -11.01
C ASP A 152 -12.20 12.31 -10.60
N LEU A 153 -12.47 11.09 -11.08
CA LEU A 153 -13.72 10.35 -10.92
C LEU A 153 -14.09 10.13 -9.44
N LEU A 154 -13.09 10.05 -8.56
CA LEU A 154 -13.29 9.94 -7.11
C LEU A 154 -13.12 11.27 -6.36
N GLY A 155 -13.11 12.41 -7.04
CA GLY A 155 -13.00 13.73 -6.40
C GLY A 155 -11.72 13.90 -5.57
N GLY A 156 -10.64 13.21 -5.96
CA GLY A 156 -9.37 13.19 -5.22
C GLY A 156 -9.29 12.16 -4.08
N HIS A 157 -10.31 11.31 -3.89
CA HIS A 157 -10.24 10.17 -2.99
C HIS A 157 -9.54 8.97 -3.65
N GLY A 158 -8.78 8.22 -2.87
CA GLY A 158 -8.20 6.94 -3.27
C GLY A 158 -8.92 5.76 -2.63
N LEU A 159 -8.51 4.57 -3.01
CA LEU A 159 -8.90 3.30 -2.40
C LEU A 159 -7.69 2.67 -1.72
N ASP A 160 -7.95 2.09 -0.55
CA ASP A 160 -6.95 1.39 0.24
C ASP A 160 -7.30 -0.08 0.36
N VAL A 161 -6.32 -0.94 0.05
CA VAL A 161 -6.39 -2.38 0.35
C VAL A 161 -5.31 -2.72 1.36
N SER A 162 -5.70 -3.37 2.46
CA SER A 162 -4.78 -3.78 3.52
C SER A 162 -4.52 -5.28 3.46
N ILE A 163 -3.25 -5.66 3.44
CA ILE A 163 -2.79 -7.05 3.35
C ILE A 163 -1.99 -7.38 4.60
N ASN A 164 -2.32 -8.49 5.26
CA ASN A 164 -1.48 -9.05 6.29
C ASN A 164 -0.37 -9.90 5.66
N CYS A 165 0.82 -9.30 5.53
CA CYS A 165 1.97 -9.97 4.91
C CYS A 165 2.56 -11.10 5.78
N THR A 166 2.17 -11.18 7.06
CA THR A 166 2.68 -12.20 7.99
C THR A 166 1.80 -13.45 7.96
N THR A 167 0.48 -13.29 7.98
CA THR A 167 -0.48 -14.41 7.82
C THR A 167 -0.76 -14.74 6.36
N LYS A 168 -0.33 -13.88 5.43
CA LYS A 168 -0.58 -13.97 3.97
C LYS A 168 -2.07 -13.92 3.64
N GLU A 169 -2.79 -13.07 4.36
CA GLU A 169 -4.21 -12.81 4.15
C GLU A 169 -4.35 -11.45 3.45
N ILE A 170 -5.00 -11.47 2.29
CA ILE A 170 -5.41 -10.29 1.51
C ILE A 170 -6.84 -9.93 1.89
#